data_AF-A0A183CNM1-F1
#
_entry.id   AF-A0A183CNM1-F1
#
_cell.length_a   1.000
_cell.length_b   1.000
_cell.length_c   1.000
_cell.angle_alpha   90.00
_cell.angle_beta   90.00
_cell.angle_gamma   90.00
#
_symmetry.space_group_name_H-M   'P 1'
#
loop_
_entity.id
_entity.type
_entity.pdbx_description
1 polymer ?
#
loop_
_entity_poly.entity_id
_entity_poly.type
_entity_poly.pdbx_seq_one_letter_code
_entity_poly.pdbx_strand_id
1 'polypeptide(L)'
;ASEIYPLHINTIREIINDPAKLRGRRTAIRYEPYRMARNEELCVIVYRRLIAAIDWVELLAERMGGLSTEDRIALVKACFGPLTLFKCSARTALVTENENMLCLCNFAYVPREISKAYHDAYHLDNGLVERLLNDLVGPFRRIHLSEEEVVKGEQ
;
A
#
# COMPACT_ATOMS: atom_id res chain seq x y z
N ALA A 1 -4.32 -8.79 14.29
CA ALA A 1 -4.38 -7.82 13.17
C ALA A 1 -5.82 -7.49 12.78
N SER A 2 -6.72 -8.48 12.71
CA SER A 2 -8.16 -8.26 12.47
C SER A 2 -8.84 -7.42 13.56
N GLU A 3 -8.44 -7.53 14.83
CA GLU A 3 -9.02 -6.72 15.93
C GLU A 3 -8.60 -5.24 15.94
N ILE A 4 -7.63 -4.85 15.09
CA ILE A 4 -7.06 -3.50 15.04
C ILE A 4 -7.79 -2.62 14.01
N TYR A 5 -8.46 -3.23 13.05
CA TYR A 5 -9.09 -2.58 11.91
C TYR A 5 -10.55 -3.05 11.76
N PRO A 6 -11.48 -2.21 11.26
CA PRO A 6 -11.27 -0.85 10.76
C PRO A 6 -10.87 0.12 11.87
N LEU A 7 -10.14 1.19 11.52
CA LEU A 7 -9.86 2.25 12.48
C LEU A 7 -11.18 2.92 12.87
N HIS A 8 -11.46 3.04 14.17
CA HIS A 8 -12.60 3.83 14.68
C HIS A 8 -12.35 5.36 14.59
N ILE A 9 -11.62 5.79 13.56
CA ILE A 9 -11.32 7.19 13.26
C ILE A 9 -12.05 7.52 11.97
N ASN A 10 -12.91 8.54 12.01
CA ASN A 10 -13.89 8.73 10.96
C ASN A 10 -13.36 9.56 9.77
N THR A 11 -12.22 10.26 9.92
CA THR A 11 -11.68 11.12 8.84
C THR A 11 -10.15 11.18 8.82
N ILE A 12 -9.58 11.41 7.63
CA ILE A 12 -8.14 11.70 7.45
C ILE A 12 -7.74 12.96 8.23
N ARG A 13 -8.62 13.98 8.29
CA ARG A 13 -8.40 15.22 9.04
C ARG A 13 -8.12 14.96 10.52
N GLU A 14 -8.92 14.10 11.14
CA GLU A 14 -8.72 13.73 12.55
C GLU A 14 -7.36 13.10 12.82
N ILE A 15 -6.85 12.31 11.86
CA ILE A 15 -5.54 11.67 11.95
C ILE A 15 -4.41 12.70 11.80
N ILE A 16 -4.53 13.59 10.82
CA ILE A 16 -3.53 14.64 10.55
C ILE A 16 -3.46 15.64 11.72
N ASN A 17 -4.59 16.01 12.30
CA ASN A 17 -4.63 16.94 13.43
C ASN A 17 -4.19 16.29 14.75
N ASP A 18 -4.34 14.98 14.90
CA ASP A 18 -3.91 14.24 16.08
C ASP A 18 -3.20 12.93 15.69
N PRO A 19 -1.89 13.00 15.40
CA PRO A 19 -1.08 11.82 15.03
C PRO A 19 -1.00 10.76 16.13
N ALA A 20 -1.33 11.10 17.39
CA ALA A 20 -1.32 10.16 18.50
C ALA A 20 -2.37 9.05 18.32
N LYS A 21 -3.44 9.31 17.56
CA LYS A 21 -4.45 8.31 17.20
C LYS A 21 -3.90 7.11 16.41
N LEU A 22 -2.71 7.24 15.82
CA LEU A 22 -2.02 6.15 15.12
C LEU A 22 -0.94 5.46 15.97
N ARG A 23 -0.76 5.84 17.24
CA ARG A 23 0.19 5.16 18.13
C ARG A 23 -0.17 3.68 18.26
N GLY A 24 0.82 2.81 18.10
CA GLY A 24 0.65 1.36 18.11
C GLY A 24 -0.07 0.77 16.89
N ARG A 25 -0.47 1.60 15.90
CA ARG A 25 -1.09 1.16 14.64
C ARG A 25 -0.09 1.10 13.48
N ARG A 26 1.05 1.79 13.60
CA ARG A 26 2.19 1.71 12.67
C ARG A 26 2.91 0.39 12.88
N THR A 27 2.96 -0.42 11.84
CA THR A 27 3.56 -1.76 11.86
C THR A 27 4.45 -1.93 10.63
N ALA A 28 5.60 -2.59 10.80
CA ALA A 28 6.61 -2.76 9.75
C ALA A 28 6.01 -3.33 8.45
N ILE A 29 6.19 -2.60 7.34
CA ILE A 29 5.68 -2.97 6.02
C ILE A 29 6.70 -3.89 5.32
N ARG A 30 6.25 -5.08 4.95
CA ARG A 30 7.09 -6.13 4.36
C ARG A 30 6.32 -6.89 3.28
N TYR A 31 7.01 -7.29 2.23
CA TYR A 31 6.41 -7.76 0.96
C TYR A 31 6.80 -9.18 0.59
N GLU A 32 7.62 -9.82 1.40
CA GLU A 32 8.02 -11.20 1.18
C GLU A 32 6.77 -12.09 1.10
N PRO A 33 6.56 -12.82 -0.01
CA PRO A 33 5.27 -13.45 -0.29
C PRO A 33 5.15 -14.84 0.36
N TYR A 34 5.09 -14.90 1.69
CA TYR A 34 5.08 -16.17 2.42
C TYR A 34 3.77 -16.97 2.30
N ARG A 35 2.64 -16.29 2.09
CA ARG A 35 1.32 -16.94 1.98
C ARG A 35 0.31 -16.14 1.17
N MET A 36 -0.73 -16.81 0.69
CA MET A 36 -1.87 -16.12 0.10
C MET A 36 -2.61 -15.31 1.18
N ALA A 37 -3.05 -14.11 0.82
CA ALA A 37 -3.89 -13.28 1.68
C ALA A 37 -5.28 -13.93 1.86
N ARG A 38 -5.94 -13.63 2.99
CA ARG A 38 -7.37 -13.92 3.17
C ARG A 38 -8.18 -12.67 2.83
N ASN A 39 -9.44 -12.83 2.43
CA ASN A 39 -10.34 -11.70 2.10
C ASN A 39 -10.38 -10.64 3.21
N GLU A 40 -10.56 -11.09 4.44
CA GLU A 40 -10.59 -10.25 5.66
C GLU A 40 -9.32 -9.43 5.89
N GLU A 41 -8.19 -9.80 5.27
CA GLU A 41 -6.90 -9.11 5.42
C GLU A 41 -6.70 -8.00 4.39
N LEU A 42 -7.50 -7.95 3.33
CA LEU A 42 -7.41 -6.92 2.29
C LEU A 42 -7.74 -5.54 2.86
N CYS A 43 -8.77 -5.44 3.71
CA CYS A 43 -9.09 -4.21 4.43
C CYS A 43 -7.93 -3.74 5.32
N VAL A 44 -7.29 -4.68 6.04
CA VAL A 44 -6.11 -4.38 6.88
C VAL A 44 -4.98 -3.81 6.03
N ILE A 45 -4.72 -4.38 4.85
CA ILE A 45 -3.71 -3.87 3.92
C ILE A 45 -4.03 -2.44 3.49
N VAL A 46 -5.27 -2.15 3.12
CA VAL A 46 -5.72 -0.79 2.75
C VAL A 46 -5.44 0.22 3.87
N TYR A 47 -5.79 -0.11 5.12
CA TYR A 47 -5.52 0.80 6.23
C TYR A 47 -4.03 1.01 6.49
N ARG A 48 -3.22 -0.04 6.40
CA ARG A 48 -1.75 0.08 6.55
C ARG A 48 -1.15 0.97 5.46
N ARG A 49 -1.67 0.88 4.23
CA ARG A 49 -1.30 1.76 3.13
C ARG A 49 -1.70 3.21 3.34
N LEU A 50 -2.89 3.44 3.88
CA LEU A 50 -3.35 4.79 4.19
C LEU A 50 -2.45 5.44 5.24
N ILE A 51 -2.11 4.70 6.31
CA ILE A 51 -1.18 5.16 7.34
C ILE A 51 0.18 5.52 6.73
N ALA A 52 0.74 4.65 5.89
CA ALA A 52 2.02 4.93 5.21
C ALA A 52 1.96 6.15 4.29
N ALA A 53 0.83 6.37 3.59
CA ALA A 53 0.64 7.55 2.76
C ALA A 53 0.57 8.83 3.60
N ILE A 54 -0.10 8.79 4.76
CA ILE A 54 -0.14 9.90 5.72
C ILE A 54 1.28 10.19 6.23
N ASP A 55 2.00 9.19 6.70
CA ASP A 55 3.37 9.36 7.23
C ASP A 55 4.30 9.94 6.16
N TRP A 56 4.16 9.52 4.90
CA TRP A 56 4.92 10.09 3.77
C TRP A 56 4.57 11.56 3.51
N VAL A 57 3.29 11.93 3.56
CA VAL A 57 2.85 13.33 3.37
C VAL A 57 3.30 14.22 4.52
N GLU A 58 3.26 13.75 5.77
CA GLU A 58 3.78 14.51 6.91
C GLU A 58 5.29 14.76 6.78
N LEU A 59 6.06 13.74 6.42
CA LEU A 59 7.50 13.90 6.16
C LEU A 59 7.77 14.90 5.02
N LEU A 60 6.99 14.85 3.94
CA LEU A 60 7.09 15.80 2.84
C LEU A 60 6.75 17.22 3.30
N ALA A 61 5.68 17.39 4.07
CA ALA A 61 5.26 18.68 4.60
C ALA A 61 6.36 19.31 5.46
N GLU A 62 6.98 18.54 6.34
CA GLU A 62 8.12 19.00 7.15
C GLU A 62 9.29 19.47 6.28
N ARG A 63 9.60 18.74 5.21
CA ARG A 63 10.69 19.07 4.27
C ARG A 63 10.40 20.31 3.43
N MET A 64 9.13 20.60 3.15
CA MET A 64 8.69 21.75 2.36
C MET A 64 8.56 23.05 3.18
N GLY A 65 8.88 23.02 4.48
CA GLY A 65 8.70 24.16 5.37
C GLY A 65 7.27 24.30 5.92
N GLY A 66 6.51 23.21 5.91
CA GLY A 66 5.13 23.12 6.37
C GLY A 66 4.12 23.12 5.23
N LEU A 67 2.97 22.48 5.48
CA LEU A 67 1.79 22.51 4.60
C LEU A 67 0.53 22.70 5.44
N SER A 68 -0.48 23.36 4.88
CA SER A 68 -1.76 23.48 5.55
C SER A 68 -2.40 22.10 5.75
N THR A 69 -3.33 21.98 6.70
CA THR A 69 -4.09 20.73 6.86
C THR A 69 -4.89 20.37 5.60
N GLU A 70 -5.42 21.35 4.86
CA GLU A 70 -6.13 21.07 3.61
C GLU A 70 -5.20 20.51 2.53
N ASP A 71 -4.01 21.08 2.38
CA ASP A 71 -3.03 20.62 1.39
C ASP A 71 -2.55 19.21 1.71
N ARG A 72 -2.30 18.91 2.99
CA ARG A 72 -1.93 17.55 3.44
C ARG A 72 -3.06 16.55 3.16
N ILE A 73 -4.32 16.89 3.46
CA ILE A 73 -5.48 16.04 3.14
C ILE A 73 -5.57 15.81 1.63
N ALA A 74 -5.41 16.87 0.83
CA ALA A 74 -5.47 16.79 -0.63
C ALA A 74 -4.37 15.88 -1.18
N LEU A 75 -3.14 16.02 -0.68
CA LEU A 75 -2.01 15.17 -1.04
C LEU A 75 -2.25 13.70 -0.68
N VAL A 76 -2.70 13.40 0.53
CA VAL A 76 -3.00 12.01 0.94
C VAL A 76 -4.04 11.39 0.01
N LYS A 77 -5.13 12.11 -0.30
CA LYS A 77 -6.17 11.62 -1.23
C LYS A 77 -5.63 11.40 -2.64
N ALA A 78 -4.76 12.29 -3.12
CA ALA A 78 -4.17 12.19 -4.45
C ALA A 78 -3.13 11.08 -4.57
N CYS A 79 -2.33 10.84 -3.52
CA CYS A 79 -1.18 9.94 -3.58
C CYS A 79 -1.50 8.51 -3.10
N PHE A 80 -2.54 8.30 -2.28
CA PHE A 80 -2.85 7.00 -1.69
C PHE A 80 -2.93 5.87 -2.72
N GLY A 81 -3.73 6.06 -3.78
CA GLY A 81 -3.90 5.08 -4.85
C GLY A 81 -2.57 4.84 -5.60
N PRO A 82 -2.01 5.87 -6.27
CA PRO A 82 -0.77 5.74 -7.03
C PRO A 82 0.39 5.15 -6.23
N LEU A 83 0.63 5.59 -5.00
CA LEU A 83 1.70 5.07 -4.15
C LEU A 83 1.46 3.63 -3.75
N THR A 84 0.23 3.23 -3.48
CA THR A 84 -0.11 1.84 -3.15
C THR A 84 0.20 0.91 -4.33
N LEU A 85 -0.26 1.28 -5.54
CA LEU A 85 -0.05 0.49 -6.75
C LEU A 85 1.43 0.43 -7.13
N PHE A 86 2.12 1.57 -7.09
CA PHE A 86 3.57 1.64 -7.34
C PHE A 86 4.33 0.76 -6.35
N LYS A 87 4.11 0.92 -5.04
CA LYS A 87 4.84 0.17 -4.01
C LYS A 87 4.58 -1.34 -4.08
N CYS A 88 3.33 -1.79 -4.29
CA CYS A 88 3.05 -3.22 -4.46
C CYS A 88 3.77 -3.77 -5.70
N SER A 89 3.72 -3.05 -6.82
CA SER A 89 4.31 -3.51 -8.08
C SER A 89 5.84 -3.52 -8.05
N ALA A 90 6.44 -2.41 -7.60
CA ALA A 90 7.89 -2.29 -7.47
C ALA A 90 8.46 -3.33 -6.50
N ARG A 91 7.79 -3.55 -5.36
CA ARG A 91 8.21 -4.58 -4.41
C ARG A 91 8.05 -5.97 -4.97
N THR A 92 6.96 -6.27 -5.67
CA THR A 92 6.78 -7.56 -6.36
C THR A 92 7.91 -7.82 -7.36
N ALA A 93 8.30 -6.80 -8.13
CA ALA A 93 9.40 -6.91 -9.08
C ALA A 93 10.74 -7.24 -8.41
N LEU A 94 10.99 -6.68 -7.22
CA LEU A 94 12.24 -6.84 -6.48
C LEU A 94 12.34 -8.13 -5.65
N VAL A 95 11.23 -8.61 -5.09
CA VAL A 95 11.25 -9.71 -4.10
C VAL A 95 11.00 -11.10 -4.69
N THR A 96 10.49 -11.19 -5.92
CA THR A 96 10.14 -12.47 -6.55
C THR A 96 10.15 -12.37 -8.07
N GLU A 97 10.50 -13.48 -8.73
CA GLU A 97 10.39 -13.64 -10.19
C GLU A 97 9.04 -14.21 -10.63
N ASN A 98 8.22 -14.69 -9.68
CA ASN A 98 6.92 -15.28 -10.00
C ASN A 98 6.01 -14.25 -10.69
N GLU A 99 5.55 -14.56 -11.89
CA GLU A 99 4.70 -13.69 -12.72
C GLU A 99 3.22 -13.77 -12.39
N ASN A 100 2.81 -14.72 -11.54
CA ASN A 100 1.42 -15.02 -11.24
C ASN A 100 0.96 -14.57 -9.85
N MET A 101 1.74 -13.69 -9.21
CA MET A 101 1.43 -13.20 -7.87
C MET A 101 1.83 -11.74 -7.69
N LEU A 102 0.99 -10.99 -6.96
CA LEU A 102 1.29 -9.62 -6.53
C LEU A 102 1.50 -9.60 -5.02
N CYS A 103 2.63 -9.06 -4.59
CA CYS A 103 3.02 -8.97 -3.18
C CYS A 103 2.32 -7.81 -2.46
N LEU A 104 1.89 -8.05 -1.23
CA LEU A 104 1.17 -7.11 -0.37
C LEU A 104 2.02 -6.80 0.87
N CYS A 105 1.73 -5.68 1.55
CA CYS A 105 2.56 -5.13 2.63
C CYS A 105 2.48 -5.87 3.99
N ASN A 106 2.01 -7.11 4.01
CA ASN A 106 1.74 -7.90 5.22
C ASN A 106 2.23 -9.35 5.11
N PHE A 107 3.36 -9.58 4.43
CA PHE A 107 3.91 -10.93 4.21
C PHE A 107 2.99 -11.85 3.39
N ALA A 108 2.09 -11.25 2.63
CA ALA A 108 1.09 -11.97 1.86
C ALA A 108 1.12 -11.58 0.40
N TYR A 109 0.46 -12.38 -0.43
CA TYR A 109 0.27 -12.10 -1.85
C TYR A 109 -1.17 -12.38 -2.27
N VAL A 110 -1.55 -11.83 -3.42
CA VAL A 110 -2.74 -12.24 -4.17
C VAL A 110 -2.33 -12.90 -5.48
N PRO A 111 -3.03 -13.96 -5.92
CA PRO A 111 -2.78 -14.57 -7.22
C PRO A 111 -3.24 -13.65 -8.35
N ARG A 112 -2.65 -13.81 -9.53
CA ARG A 112 -3.04 -13.12 -10.77
C ARG A 112 -4.55 -13.22 -11.04
N GLU A 113 -5.09 -14.43 -10.91
CA GLU A 113 -6.53 -14.71 -11.10
C GLU A 113 -7.31 -14.58 -9.79
N ILE A 114 -7.49 -13.34 -9.33
CA ILE A 114 -8.12 -13.09 -8.02
C ILE A 114 -9.61 -13.50 -8.00
N SER A 115 -10.29 -13.40 -9.13
CA SER A 115 -11.71 -13.71 -9.32
C SER A 115 -12.05 -15.18 -9.04
N LYS A 116 -11.11 -16.09 -9.31
CA LYS A 116 -11.24 -17.52 -9.01
C LYS A 116 -10.89 -17.85 -7.56
N ALA A 117 -10.09 -17.00 -6.90
CA ALA A 117 -9.55 -17.25 -5.57
C ALA A 117 -10.42 -16.68 -4.43
N TYR A 118 -11.30 -15.71 -4.71
CA TYR A 118 -12.09 -15.03 -3.67
C TYR A 118 -13.56 -14.85 -4.10
N HIS A 119 -14.50 -15.26 -3.24
CA HIS A 119 -15.95 -15.20 -3.50
C HIS A 119 -16.54 -13.77 -3.55
N ASP A 120 -15.89 -12.78 -2.92
CA ASP A 120 -16.32 -11.37 -2.84
C ASP A 120 -15.24 -10.41 -3.40
N ALA A 121 -14.73 -10.67 -4.60
CA ALA A 121 -13.62 -9.91 -5.17
C ALA A 121 -13.99 -8.49 -5.66
N TYR A 122 -15.15 -7.93 -5.28
CA TYR A 122 -15.84 -6.75 -5.87
C TYR A 122 -14.98 -5.51 -6.21
N HIS A 123 -13.79 -5.32 -5.60
CA HIS A 123 -12.88 -4.19 -5.91
C HIS A 123 -11.57 -4.58 -6.63
N LEU A 124 -11.18 -5.86 -6.64
CA LEU A 124 -9.98 -6.36 -7.32
C LEU A 124 -10.31 -7.17 -8.58
N ASP A 125 -11.58 -7.55 -8.75
CA ASP A 125 -12.13 -8.35 -9.85
C ASP A 125 -12.08 -7.66 -11.23
N ASN A 126 -11.74 -6.36 -11.29
CA ASN A 126 -11.64 -5.62 -12.55
C ASN A 126 -10.28 -5.80 -13.27
N GLY A 127 -9.65 -6.97 -13.11
CA GLY A 127 -8.33 -7.26 -13.67
C GLY A 127 -7.19 -6.37 -13.12
N LEU A 128 -7.39 -5.70 -11.98
CA LEU A 128 -6.37 -4.77 -11.44
C LEU A 128 -5.06 -5.50 -11.18
N VAL A 129 -5.10 -6.69 -10.57
CA VAL A 129 -3.89 -7.47 -10.28
C VAL A 129 -3.16 -7.83 -11.57
N GLU A 130 -3.88 -8.31 -12.57
CA GLU A 130 -3.32 -8.65 -13.88
C GLU A 130 -2.66 -7.44 -14.54
N ARG A 131 -3.33 -6.28 -14.54
CA ARG A 131 -2.78 -5.03 -15.08
C ARG A 131 -1.55 -4.57 -14.32
N LEU A 132 -1.53 -4.64 -12.99
CA LEU A 132 -0.32 -4.30 -12.23
C LEU A 132 0.86 -5.21 -12.60
N LEU A 133 0.61 -6.52 -12.76
CA LEU A 133 1.65 -7.47 -13.15
C LEU A 133 2.20 -7.17 -14.56
N ASN A 134 1.32 -6.86 -15.51
CA ASN A 134 1.70 -6.64 -16.91
C ASN A 134 2.26 -5.23 -17.16
N ASP A 135 1.60 -4.21 -16.62
CA ASP A 135 1.82 -2.80 -16.94
C ASP A 135 2.80 -2.12 -15.98
N LEU A 136 3.13 -2.72 -14.84
CA LEU A 136 4.10 -2.18 -13.89
C LEU A 136 5.19 -3.19 -13.51
N VAL A 137 4.85 -4.37 -12.99
CA VAL A 137 5.85 -5.35 -12.51
C VAL A 137 6.78 -5.79 -13.64
N GLY A 138 6.24 -6.20 -14.79
CA GLY A 138 7.03 -6.57 -15.96
C GLY A 138 7.98 -5.45 -16.42
N PRO A 139 7.49 -4.22 -16.66
CA PRO A 139 8.35 -3.07 -16.94
C PRO A 139 9.43 -2.82 -15.89
N PHE A 140 9.10 -2.87 -14.59
CA PHE A 140 10.07 -2.64 -13.51
C PHE A 140 11.20 -3.67 -13.51
N ARG A 141 10.90 -4.94 -13.81
CA ARG A 141 11.93 -5.97 -13.99
C ARG A 141 12.81 -5.68 -15.21
N ARG A 142 12.22 -5.27 -16.33
CA ARG A 142 12.97 -4.96 -17.57
C ARG A 142 13.91 -3.75 -17.44
N ILE A 143 13.53 -2.75 -16.66
CA ILE A 143 14.39 -1.59 -16.39
C ILE A 143 15.36 -1.84 -15.23
N HIS A 144 15.35 -3.02 -14.61
CA HIS A 144 16.14 -3.37 -13.44
C HIS A 144 16.00 -2.35 -12.30
N LEU A 145 14.74 -1.99 -12.00
CA LEU A 145 14.41 -1.05 -10.92
C LEU A 145 15.11 -1.46 -9.62
N SER A 146 15.84 -0.55 -8.99
CA SER A 146 16.63 -0.85 -7.78
C SER A 146 15.89 -0.49 -6.49
N GLU A 147 16.41 -0.97 -5.36
CA GLU A 147 15.90 -0.62 -4.03
C GLU A 147 16.00 0.89 -3.74
N GLU A 148 17.05 1.55 -4.25
CA GLU A 148 17.29 2.98 -4.10
C GLU A 148 16.25 3.82 -4.85
N GLU A 149 15.80 3.35 -6.02
CA GLU A 149 14.76 3.99 -6.82
C GLU A 149 13.36 3.84 -6.20
N VAL A 150 13.15 2.77 -5.43
CA VAL A 150 11.91 2.52 -4.68
C VAL A 150 11.96 3.24 -3.32
N VAL A 151 12.33 4.53 -3.33
CA VAL A 151 12.50 5.47 -2.20
C VAL A 151 12.02 4.92 -0.84
N LYS A 152 12.96 4.70 0.08
CA LYS A 152 12.70 4.40 1.50
C LYS A 152 11.98 5.58 2.18
N GLY A 153 10.66 5.61 2.11
CA GLY A 153 9.82 6.41 3.00
C GLY A 153 9.55 5.71 4.33
N GLU A 154 10.47 4.88 4.82
CA GLU A 154 10.31 4.09 6.04
C GLU A 154 11.63 4.16 6.83
N GLN A 155 11.74 5.18 7.67
CA GLN A 155 12.54 5.17 8.90
C GLN A 155 11.57 5.19 10.08
#